data_AF-A0A1E5NHW7-F1
#
_entry.id   AF-A0A1E5NHW7-F1
#
_cell.length_a   1.000
_cell.length_b   1.000
_cell.length_c   1.000
_cell.angle_alpha   90.00
_cell.angle_beta   90.00
_cell.angle_gamma   90.00
#
_symmetry.space_group_name_H-M   'P 1'
#
loop_
_entity.id
_entity.type
_entity.pdbx_description
1 polymer ?
#
loop_
_entity_poly.entity_id
_entity_poly.type
_entity_poly.pdbx_seq_one_letter_code
_entity_poly.pdbx_strand_id
1 'polypeptide(L)'
;MDEMIETSGALLENEIAENNSDNNAEVRAANTENKNTLEIDDSILANEEELEKIMEAIIYVEGNVPISRLRTLFKCENSDIRNHIENINNRYRNAKSAIEILEVGDSVLMTIIPSTFGTLSAIYDKKRKKKISKAMLQTLSIIAYKQPLTKAEIDDIRQSDSSYHLRALMEDGFIAWKGRKDYLDKRQTYGTTDKFLMHFGINSLDDLPKLRELKDLEFNKDE
;
A
#
# COMPACT_ATOMS: atom_id res chain seq x y z
N MET A 1 -21.35 35.07 42.66
CA MET A 1 -20.02 35.45 42.12
C MET A 1 -19.39 34.29 41.34
N ASP A 2 -20.16 33.24 41.01
CA ASP A 2 -19.71 32.09 40.19
C ASP A 2 -20.36 32.00 38.80
N GLU A 3 -21.40 32.78 38.49
CA GLU A 3 -22.04 32.77 37.13
C GLU A 3 -21.40 33.73 36.11
N MET A 4 -20.33 34.45 36.47
CA MET A 4 -19.58 35.32 35.54
C MET A 4 -18.25 34.73 35.05
N ILE A 5 -17.86 33.54 35.54
CA ILE A 5 -16.61 32.88 35.15
C ILE A 5 -16.87 31.76 34.11
N GLU A 6 -18.03 31.11 34.12
CA GLU A 6 -18.37 30.08 33.12
C GLU A 6 -18.68 30.65 31.73
N THR A 7 -19.28 31.85 31.64
CA THR A 7 -19.67 32.45 30.35
C THR A 7 -18.47 32.96 29.54
N SER A 8 -17.35 33.26 30.18
CA SER A 8 -16.13 33.75 29.51
C SER A 8 -15.28 32.60 28.92
N GLY A 9 -15.34 31.41 29.52
CA GLY A 9 -14.67 30.20 29.00
C GLY A 9 -15.34 29.64 27.75
N ALA A 10 -16.68 29.66 27.69
CA ALA A 10 -17.44 29.15 26.55
C ALA A 10 -17.35 30.03 25.28
N LEU A 11 -17.02 31.32 25.43
CA LEU A 11 -16.78 32.23 24.29
C LEU A 11 -15.38 32.05 23.69
N LEU A 12 -14.37 31.71 24.52
CA LEU A 12 -13.01 31.44 24.06
C LEU A 12 -12.86 30.06 23.40
N GLU A 13 -13.61 29.05 23.83
CA GLU A 13 -13.58 27.72 23.19
C GLU A 13 -14.24 27.71 21.80
N ASN A 14 -15.27 28.53 21.57
CA ASN A 14 -15.92 28.64 20.26
C ASN A 14 -15.10 29.46 19.25
N GLU A 15 -14.38 30.50 19.68
CA GLU A 15 -13.45 31.25 18.80
C GLU A 15 -12.23 30.41 18.36
N ILE A 16 -11.79 29.44 19.17
CA ILE A 16 -10.70 28.53 18.81
C ILE A 16 -11.19 27.39 17.90
N ALA A 17 -12.46 27.00 18.00
CA ALA A 17 -13.06 25.96 17.17
C ALA A 17 -13.42 26.45 15.77
N GLU A 18 -13.95 27.67 15.61
CA GLU A 18 -14.29 28.23 14.29
C GLU A 18 -13.01 28.57 13.49
N ASN A 19 -12.00 29.18 14.12
CA ASN A 19 -10.72 29.50 13.48
C ASN A 19 -9.88 28.27 13.07
N ASN A 20 -10.13 27.09 13.64
CA ASN A 20 -9.45 25.84 13.26
C ASN A 20 -10.21 25.02 12.21
N SER A 21 -11.48 25.32 11.96
CA SER A 21 -12.28 24.61 10.96
C SER A 21 -12.07 25.16 9.54
N ASP A 22 -11.95 26.49 9.40
CA ASP A 22 -11.73 27.14 8.11
C ASP A 22 -10.27 27.03 7.64
N ASN A 23 -9.30 27.13 8.56
CA ASN A 23 -7.88 26.95 8.24
C ASN A 23 -7.56 25.51 7.76
N ASN A 24 -8.31 24.50 8.20
CA ASN A 24 -8.04 23.11 7.80
C ASN A 24 -8.72 22.72 6.48
N ALA A 25 -9.77 23.46 6.07
CA ALA A 25 -10.43 23.28 4.78
C ALA A 25 -9.65 23.97 3.64
N GLU A 26 -9.13 25.18 3.86
CA GLU A 26 -8.23 25.84 2.90
C GLU A 26 -6.87 25.14 2.79
N VAL A 27 -6.31 24.62 3.89
CA VAL A 27 -5.06 23.82 3.85
C VAL A 27 -5.25 22.48 3.14
N ARG A 28 -6.47 21.91 3.11
CA ARG A 28 -6.77 20.67 2.35
C ARG A 28 -7.08 20.93 0.87
N ALA A 29 -7.72 22.04 0.55
CA ALA A 29 -7.97 22.46 -0.83
C ALA A 29 -6.68 22.95 -1.52
N ALA A 30 -5.83 23.73 -0.83
CA ALA A 30 -4.56 24.23 -1.35
C ALA A 30 -3.52 23.12 -1.59
N ASN A 31 -3.61 21.99 -0.87
CA ASN A 31 -2.73 20.84 -1.04
C ASN A 31 -3.14 19.90 -2.20
N THR A 32 -4.24 20.17 -2.89
CA THR A 32 -4.69 19.37 -4.03
C THR A 32 -4.19 19.92 -5.37
N GLU A 33 -3.74 21.19 -5.42
CA GLU A 33 -3.34 21.85 -6.68
C GLU A 33 -1.83 22.07 -6.86
N ASN A 34 -0.98 21.69 -5.90
CA ASN A 34 0.47 21.97 -5.98
C ASN A 34 1.38 20.72 -5.84
N LYS A 35 0.98 19.59 -6.46
CA LYS A 35 1.76 18.34 -6.43
C LYS A 35 2.85 18.22 -7.49
N ASN A 36 2.97 19.18 -8.40
CA ASN A 36 4.01 19.17 -9.42
C ASN A 36 4.93 20.37 -9.23
N THR A 37 6.23 20.07 -9.18
CA THR A 37 7.36 21.00 -9.31
C THR A 37 7.85 21.66 -8.01
N LEU A 38 8.23 20.84 -7.04
CA LEU A 38 9.44 21.14 -6.26
C LEU A 38 10.57 20.34 -6.94
N GLU A 39 11.31 21.02 -7.81
CA GLU A 39 12.54 20.47 -8.37
C GLU A 39 13.55 20.31 -7.24
N ILE A 40 14.15 19.13 -7.12
CA ILE A 40 15.26 18.91 -6.19
C ILE A 40 16.42 19.78 -6.66
N ASP A 41 17.02 20.55 -5.76
CA ASP A 41 18.19 21.37 -6.04
C ASP A 41 19.30 20.50 -6.68
N ASP A 42 19.81 20.91 -7.84
CA ASP A 42 20.83 20.15 -8.59
C ASP A 42 22.11 19.91 -7.75
N SER A 43 22.35 20.70 -6.70
CA SER A 43 23.45 20.46 -5.74
C SER A 43 23.28 19.19 -4.90
N ILE A 44 22.03 18.78 -4.63
CA ILE A 44 21.71 17.52 -3.93
C ILE A 44 22.01 16.33 -4.85
N LEU A 45 21.79 16.47 -6.16
CA LEU A 45 22.07 15.41 -7.14
C LEU A 45 23.57 15.10 -7.28
N ALA A 46 24.45 16.04 -6.88
CA ALA A 46 25.90 15.86 -6.95
C ALA A 46 26.49 15.08 -5.77
N ASN A 47 25.74 14.90 -4.67
CA ASN A 47 26.17 14.16 -3.49
C ASN A 47 25.28 12.93 -3.28
N GLU A 48 25.85 11.75 -3.54
CA GLU A 48 25.15 10.48 -3.42
C GLU A 48 24.56 10.22 -2.02
N GLU A 49 25.26 10.63 -0.96
CA GLU A 49 24.79 10.44 0.42
C GLU A 49 23.57 11.32 0.73
N GLU A 50 23.58 12.58 0.30
CA GLU A 50 22.43 13.47 0.49
C GLU A 50 21.25 13.08 -0.41
N LEU A 51 21.52 12.64 -1.64
CA LEU A 51 20.50 12.08 -2.53
C LEU A 51 19.78 10.90 -1.86
N GLU A 52 20.53 9.94 -1.32
CA GLU A 52 19.97 8.77 -0.64
C GLU A 52 19.15 9.16 0.59
N LYS A 53 19.59 10.14 1.38
CA LYS A 53 18.85 10.66 2.55
C LYS A 53 17.51 11.28 2.14
N ILE A 54 17.49 12.08 1.07
CA ILE A 54 16.26 12.69 0.57
C ILE A 54 15.33 11.63 -0.02
N MET A 55 15.88 10.66 -0.75
CA MET A 55 15.10 9.53 -1.29
C MET A 55 14.42 8.73 -0.15
N GLU A 56 15.18 8.37 0.88
CA GLU A 56 14.67 7.72 2.08
C GLU A 56 13.53 8.53 2.74
N ALA A 57 13.73 9.84 2.90
CA ALA A 57 12.72 10.73 3.48
C ALA A 57 11.43 10.77 2.66
N ILE A 58 11.53 10.84 1.33
CA ILE A 58 10.37 10.83 0.44
C ILE A 58 9.60 9.52 0.57
N ILE A 59 10.30 8.38 0.55
CA ILE A 59 9.68 7.05 0.68
C ILE A 59 8.99 6.92 2.04
N TYR A 60 9.60 7.43 3.11
CA TYR A 60 8.98 7.44 4.44
C TYR A 60 7.69 8.27 4.48
N VAL A 61 7.69 9.48 3.91
CA VAL A 61 6.56 10.42 3.96
C VAL A 61 5.41 9.97 3.06
N GLU A 62 5.71 9.57 1.83
CA GLU A 62 4.70 9.19 0.83
C GLU A 62 4.22 7.73 1.01
N GLY A 63 5.02 6.88 1.66
CA GLY A 63 4.70 5.49 1.94
C GLY A 63 4.87 4.58 0.72
N ASN A 64 4.03 4.75 -0.31
CA ASN A 64 4.14 4.03 -1.58
C ASN A 64 4.50 5.02 -2.69
N VAL A 65 5.72 4.90 -3.22
CA VAL A 65 6.28 5.83 -4.21
C VAL A 65 6.53 5.09 -5.53
N PRO A 66 5.89 5.49 -6.63
CA PRO A 66 6.20 4.95 -7.95
C PRO A 66 7.66 5.21 -8.34
N ILE A 67 8.33 4.24 -8.95
CA ILE A 67 9.71 4.42 -9.46
C ILE A 67 9.76 5.57 -10.48
N SER A 68 8.69 5.77 -11.26
CA SER A 68 8.55 6.89 -12.18
C SER A 68 8.61 8.27 -11.51
N ARG A 69 8.10 8.37 -10.27
CA ARG A 69 8.16 9.59 -9.45
C ARG A 69 9.59 9.88 -9.02
N LEU A 70 10.31 8.86 -8.54
CA LEU A 70 11.72 8.98 -8.17
C LEU A 70 12.59 9.34 -9.36
N ARG A 71 12.38 8.71 -10.53
CA ARG A 71 13.08 9.06 -11.77
C ARG A 71 12.89 10.52 -12.16
N THR A 72 11.66 11.03 -12.02
CA THR A 72 11.36 12.43 -12.34
C THR A 72 12.05 13.40 -11.38
N LEU A 73 12.08 13.06 -10.09
CA LEU A 73 12.68 13.90 -9.05
C LEU A 73 14.20 13.94 -9.10
N PHE A 74 14.82 12.77 -9.27
CA PHE A 74 16.27 12.59 -9.15
C PHE A 74 16.98 12.55 -10.51
N LYS A 75 16.24 12.62 -11.63
CA LYS A 75 16.77 12.63 -13.00
C LYS A 75 17.69 11.43 -13.30
N CYS A 76 17.41 10.27 -12.73
CA CYS A 76 18.23 9.06 -12.84
C CYS A 76 17.44 7.85 -13.35
N GLU A 77 18.14 6.87 -13.92
CA GLU A 77 17.50 5.69 -14.52
C GLU A 77 16.98 4.73 -13.45
N ASN A 78 16.07 3.83 -13.84
CA ASN A 78 15.50 2.85 -12.90
C ASN A 78 16.59 1.95 -12.27
N SER A 79 17.69 1.68 -12.98
CA SER A 79 18.84 0.93 -12.44
C SER A 79 19.53 1.69 -11.32
N ASP A 80 19.71 3.01 -11.48
CA ASP A 80 20.41 3.84 -10.51
C ASP A 80 19.57 3.98 -9.23
N ILE A 81 18.26 4.18 -9.39
CA ILE A 81 17.31 4.19 -8.26
C ILE A 81 17.40 2.90 -7.46
N ARG A 82 17.42 1.73 -8.13
CA ARG A 82 17.55 0.44 -7.45
C ARG A 82 18.90 0.31 -6.73
N ASN A 83 19.98 0.81 -7.31
CA ASN A 83 21.30 0.82 -6.66
C ASN A 83 21.29 1.68 -5.39
N HIS A 84 20.73 2.89 -5.44
CA HIS A 84 20.59 3.75 -4.26
C HIS A 84 19.72 3.12 -3.18
N ILE A 85 18.60 2.48 -3.55
CA ILE A 85 17.76 1.74 -2.61
C ILE A 85 18.53 0.59 -1.95
N GLU A 86 19.32 -0.14 -2.72
CA GLU A 86 20.13 -1.24 -2.19
C GLU A 86 21.24 -0.74 -1.26
N ASN A 87 21.84 0.42 -1.54
CA ASN A 87 22.77 1.10 -0.64
C ASN A 87 22.09 1.48 0.68
N ILE A 88 20.90 2.10 0.64
CA ILE A 88 20.10 2.43 1.83
C ILE A 88 19.81 1.16 2.65
N ASN A 89 19.37 0.09 1.99
CA ASN A 89 19.11 -1.20 2.63
C ASN A 89 20.37 -1.82 3.23
N ASN A 90 21.53 -1.68 2.59
CA ASN A 90 22.81 -2.09 3.16
C ASN A 90 23.14 -1.34 4.45
N ARG A 91 22.88 -0.02 4.52
CA ARG A 91 23.05 0.75 5.76
C ARG A 91 22.12 0.25 6.86
N TYR A 92 20.85 -0.02 6.55
CA TYR A 92 19.91 -0.59 7.51
C TYR A 92 20.35 -1.95 8.04
N ARG A 93 20.82 -2.86 7.16
CA ARG A 93 21.34 -4.17 7.56
C ARG A 93 22.58 -4.05 8.45
N ASN A 94 23.52 -3.18 8.09
CA ASN A 94 24.73 -2.92 8.88
C ASN A 94 24.40 -2.37 10.28
N ALA A 95 23.36 -1.53 10.38
CA ALA A 95 22.86 -1.00 11.64
C ALA A 95 21.97 -2.00 12.41
N LYS A 96 21.73 -3.21 11.89
CA LYS A 96 20.79 -4.21 12.45
C LYS A 96 19.37 -3.63 12.62
N SER A 97 18.95 -2.76 11.70
CA SER A 97 17.61 -2.19 11.66
C SER A 97 16.57 -3.25 11.33
N ALA A 98 15.35 -3.05 11.82
CA ALA A 98 14.19 -3.85 11.45
C ALA A 98 13.45 -3.30 10.21
N ILE A 99 13.97 -2.24 9.59
CA ILE A 99 13.35 -1.54 8.47
C ILE A 99 14.10 -1.87 7.17
N GLU A 100 13.35 -1.97 6.08
CA GLU A 100 13.88 -2.08 4.71
C GLU A 100 13.00 -1.31 3.73
N ILE A 101 13.55 -0.98 2.57
CA ILE A 101 12.79 -0.48 1.42
C ILE A 101 12.57 -1.67 0.47
N LEU A 102 11.30 -1.97 0.19
CA LEU A 102 10.88 -3.05 -0.68
C LEU A 102 10.33 -2.48 -1.99
N GLU A 103 10.80 -3.02 -3.12
CA GLU A 103 10.16 -2.82 -4.42
C GLU A 103 8.94 -3.74 -4.50
N VAL A 104 7.78 -3.15 -4.82
CA VAL A 104 6.51 -3.85 -5.05
C VAL A 104 5.84 -3.26 -6.29
N GLY A 105 5.86 -4.05 -7.37
CA GLY A 105 5.36 -3.64 -8.67
C GLY A 105 6.30 -2.61 -9.28
N ASP A 106 5.74 -1.50 -9.78
CA ASP A 106 6.51 -0.34 -10.25
C ASP A 106 6.69 0.72 -9.16
N SER A 107 6.60 0.32 -7.89
CA SER A 107 6.69 1.21 -6.73
C SER A 107 7.67 0.69 -5.69
N VAL A 108 8.08 1.57 -4.80
CA VAL A 108 8.90 1.25 -3.63
C VAL A 108 8.22 1.75 -2.36
N LEU A 109 8.37 1.02 -1.27
CA LEU A 109 7.85 1.41 0.03
C LEU A 109 8.78 1.01 1.16
N MET A 110 8.77 1.80 2.23
CA MET A 110 9.43 1.43 3.48
C MET A 110 8.56 0.42 4.23
N THR A 111 9.15 -0.71 4.59
CA THR A 111 8.52 -1.82 5.31
C THR A 111 9.41 -2.30 6.44
N ILE A 112 8.90 -3.28 7.17
CA ILE A 112 9.61 -3.97 8.24
C ILE A 112 10.07 -5.33 7.72
N ILE A 113 11.24 -5.80 8.16
CA ILE A 113 11.79 -7.09 7.75
C ILE A 113 10.88 -8.26 8.20
N PRO A 114 10.67 -9.30 7.36
CA PRO A 114 9.75 -10.40 7.64
C PRO A 114 10.02 -11.15 8.95
N SER A 115 11.29 -11.26 9.36
CA SER A 115 11.70 -11.98 10.59
C SER A 115 11.12 -11.39 11.88
N THR A 116 10.69 -10.12 11.87
CA THR A 116 10.11 -9.44 13.04
C THR A 116 8.58 -9.50 13.10
N PHE A 117 7.92 -9.96 12.02
CA PHE A 117 6.46 -9.94 11.91
C PHE A 117 5.76 -10.76 12.99
N GLY A 118 6.33 -11.88 13.41
CA GLY A 118 5.75 -12.72 14.47
C GLY A 118 5.56 -11.97 15.79
N THR A 119 6.61 -11.29 16.24
CA THR A 119 6.59 -10.50 17.48
C THR A 119 5.67 -9.29 17.36
N LEU A 120 5.71 -8.58 16.22
CA LEU A 120 4.83 -7.44 15.98
C LEU A 120 3.35 -7.85 15.92
N SER A 121 3.03 -8.97 15.28
CA SER A 121 1.64 -9.45 15.21
C SER A 121 1.07 -9.74 16.59
N ALA A 122 1.87 -10.27 17.53
CA ALA A 122 1.42 -10.51 18.91
C ALA A 122 1.12 -9.22 19.68
N ILE A 123 1.86 -8.14 19.41
CA ILE A 123 1.72 -6.84 20.08
C ILE A 123 0.55 -6.04 19.50
N TYR A 124 0.42 -6.02 18.16
CA TYR A 124 -0.51 -5.15 17.44
C TYR A 124 -1.84 -5.80 17.05
N ASP A 125 -2.09 -7.07 17.42
CA ASP A 125 -3.34 -7.77 17.08
C ASP A 125 -4.61 -7.09 17.65
N LYS A 126 -4.48 -6.28 18.70
CA LYS A 126 -5.60 -5.61 19.37
C LYS A 126 -6.18 -4.40 18.61
N LYS A 127 -5.53 -3.90 17.55
CA LYS A 127 -5.94 -2.67 16.83
C LYS A 127 -6.34 -2.89 15.35
N ARG A 128 -6.53 -4.13 14.89
CA ARG A 128 -6.56 -4.37 13.44
C ARG A 128 -7.85 -3.92 12.74
N LYS A 129 -7.64 -3.14 11.68
CA LYS A 129 -8.49 -3.07 10.47
C LYS A 129 -8.99 -4.48 10.12
N LYS A 130 -10.26 -4.62 9.68
CA LYS A 130 -10.90 -5.91 9.38
C LYS A 130 -9.94 -6.85 8.63
N LYS A 131 -9.53 -7.96 9.27
CA LYS A 131 -8.73 -9.01 8.62
C LYS A 131 -9.51 -9.55 7.42
N ILE A 132 -8.84 -9.81 6.30
CA ILE A 132 -9.42 -10.57 5.19
C ILE A 132 -9.81 -11.94 5.75
N SER A 133 -11.11 -12.23 5.79
CA SER A 133 -11.59 -13.52 6.29
C SER A 133 -11.08 -14.67 5.42
N LYS A 134 -11.02 -15.90 5.97
CA LYS A 134 -10.60 -17.08 5.20
C LYS A 134 -11.40 -17.26 3.91
N ALA A 135 -12.70 -16.98 3.94
CA ALA A 135 -13.58 -17.06 2.77
C ALA A 135 -13.29 -15.96 1.73
N MET A 136 -13.00 -14.74 2.18
CA MET A 136 -12.55 -13.66 1.28
C MET A 136 -11.18 -13.97 0.68
N LEU A 137 -10.24 -14.49 1.47
CA LEU A 137 -8.90 -14.86 1.00
C LEU A 137 -9.00 -15.95 -0.07
N GLN A 138 -9.85 -16.95 0.11
CA GLN A 138 -10.10 -17.98 -0.91
C GLN A 138 -10.63 -17.36 -2.22
N THR A 139 -11.58 -16.41 -2.14
CA THR A 139 -12.09 -15.70 -3.33
C THR A 139 -10.98 -14.90 -4.00
N LEU A 140 -10.19 -14.18 -3.20
CA LEU A 140 -9.09 -13.36 -3.69
C LEU A 140 -8.02 -14.21 -4.38
N SER A 141 -7.67 -15.38 -3.82
CA SER A 141 -6.73 -16.32 -4.43
C SER A 141 -7.24 -16.84 -5.77
N ILE A 142 -8.53 -17.20 -5.89
CA ILE A 142 -9.10 -17.64 -7.17
C ILE A 142 -8.92 -16.55 -8.24
N ILE A 143 -9.18 -15.28 -7.89
CA ILE A 143 -8.99 -14.16 -8.79
C ILE A 143 -7.51 -13.98 -9.13
N ALA A 144 -6.61 -13.98 -8.14
CA ALA A 144 -5.18 -13.77 -8.34
C ALA A 144 -4.57 -14.77 -9.34
N TYR A 145 -4.91 -16.06 -9.21
CA TYR A 145 -4.35 -17.13 -10.04
C TYR A 145 -5.02 -17.31 -11.42
N LYS A 146 -6.26 -16.84 -11.61
CA LYS A 146 -7.04 -17.15 -12.82
C LYS A 146 -7.64 -15.93 -13.52
N GLN A 147 -7.36 -14.71 -13.06
CA GLN A 147 -7.84 -13.49 -13.70
C GLN A 147 -7.46 -13.41 -15.19
N PRO A 148 -8.29 -12.79 -16.04
CA PRO A 148 -9.58 -12.16 -15.71
C PRO A 148 -10.75 -13.16 -15.61
N LEU A 149 -11.55 -13.09 -14.54
CA LEU A 149 -12.72 -13.96 -14.30
C LEU A 149 -14.03 -13.20 -14.10
N THR A 150 -15.14 -13.74 -14.58
CA THR A 150 -16.50 -13.28 -14.27
C THR A 150 -16.97 -13.81 -12.92
N LYS A 151 -18.00 -13.17 -12.34
CA LYS A 151 -18.64 -13.68 -11.10
C LYS A 151 -19.07 -15.14 -11.23
N ALA A 152 -19.65 -15.52 -12.37
CA ALA A 152 -20.14 -16.88 -12.59
C ALA A 152 -19.00 -17.91 -12.58
N GLU A 153 -17.86 -17.61 -13.22
CA GLU A 153 -16.67 -18.47 -13.18
C GLU A 153 -16.09 -18.58 -11.76
N ILE A 154 -16.15 -17.49 -10.98
CA ILE A 154 -15.70 -17.49 -9.58
C ILE A 154 -16.63 -18.35 -8.70
N ASP A 155 -17.95 -18.18 -8.83
CA ASP A 155 -18.95 -18.95 -8.09
C ASP A 155 -18.84 -20.45 -8.40
N ASP A 156 -18.58 -20.81 -9.66
CA ASP A 156 -18.36 -22.19 -10.10
C ASP A 156 -17.10 -22.79 -9.44
N ILE A 157 -15.97 -22.09 -9.46
CA ILE A 157 -14.75 -22.58 -8.80
C ILE A 157 -14.93 -22.68 -7.28
N ARG A 158 -15.66 -21.74 -6.66
CA ARG A 158 -15.95 -21.74 -5.22
C ARG A 158 -17.03 -22.71 -4.80
N GLN A 159 -17.84 -23.20 -5.74
CA GLN A 159 -19.05 -23.99 -5.50
C GLN A 159 -20.04 -23.29 -4.53
N SER A 160 -19.99 -21.96 -4.47
CA SER A 160 -20.78 -21.13 -3.54
C SER A 160 -20.83 -19.67 -4.01
N ASP A 161 -21.85 -18.91 -3.59
CA ASP A 161 -22.00 -17.50 -3.98
C ASP A 161 -20.85 -16.62 -3.45
N SER A 162 -20.28 -15.81 -4.33
CA SER A 162 -19.17 -14.89 -4.04
C SER A 162 -19.58 -13.43 -3.94
N SER A 163 -20.88 -13.08 -4.01
CA SER A 163 -21.36 -11.69 -4.13
C SER A 163 -20.85 -10.80 -3.01
N TYR A 164 -20.94 -11.28 -1.77
CA TYR A 164 -20.45 -10.55 -0.59
C TYR A 164 -18.93 -10.35 -0.63
N HIS A 165 -18.18 -11.40 -0.99
CA HIS A 165 -16.72 -11.35 -1.02
C HIS A 165 -16.20 -10.42 -2.11
N LEU A 166 -16.80 -10.48 -3.30
CA LEU A 166 -16.45 -9.58 -4.41
C LEU A 166 -16.69 -8.12 -4.03
N ARG A 167 -17.84 -7.82 -3.41
CA ARG A 167 -18.15 -6.47 -2.94
C ARG A 167 -17.14 -5.99 -1.90
N ALA A 168 -16.88 -6.80 -0.88
CA ALA A 168 -15.94 -6.43 0.19
C ALA A 168 -14.51 -6.26 -0.35
N LEU A 169 -14.04 -7.16 -1.22
CA LEU A 169 -12.70 -7.07 -1.83
C LEU A 169 -12.55 -5.86 -2.78
N MET A 170 -13.63 -5.47 -3.46
CA MET A 170 -13.67 -4.23 -4.25
C MET A 170 -13.67 -2.99 -3.37
N GLU A 171 -14.48 -2.95 -2.32
CA GLU A 171 -14.52 -1.84 -1.34
C GLU A 171 -13.15 -1.65 -0.68
N ASP A 172 -12.50 -2.76 -0.31
CA ASP A 172 -11.13 -2.76 0.19
C ASP A 172 -10.10 -2.50 -0.93
N GLY A 173 -10.48 -2.42 -2.21
CA GLY A 173 -9.59 -2.12 -3.32
C GLY A 173 -8.56 -3.20 -3.66
N PHE A 174 -8.74 -4.44 -3.19
CA PHE A 174 -7.88 -5.59 -3.56
C PHE A 174 -8.13 -6.08 -4.99
N ILE A 175 -9.36 -5.88 -5.48
CA ILE A 175 -9.76 -6.25 -6.84
C ILE A 175 -10.47 -5.08 -7.52
N ALA A 176 -10.41 -5.07 -8.84
CA ALA A 176 -11.10 -4.11 -9.69
C ALA A 176 -11.63 -4.80 -10.95
N TRP A 177 -12.41 -4.05 -11.74
CA TRP A 177 -12.86 -4.51 -13.05
C TRP A 177 -11.68 -4.55 -14.04
N LYS A 178 -11.41 -5.72 -14.62
CA LYS A 178 -10.31 -5.95 -15.59
C LYS A 178 -10.87 -6.22 -16.99
N GLY A 179 -11.53 -5.21 -17.55
CA GLY A 179 -12.09 -5.23 -18.91
C GLY A 179 -13.41 -6.00 -19.07
N ARG A 180 -13.76 -6.28 -20.33
CA ARG A 180 -14.90 -7.11 -20.73
C ARG A 180 -14.36 -8.26 -21.58
N LYS A 181 -14.80 -9.49 -21.31
CA LYS A 181 -14.41 -10.65 -22.12
C LYS A 181 -15.21 -10.64 -23.43
N ASP A 182 -14.56 -10.86 -24.57
CA ASP A 182 -15.17 -10.96 -25.92
C ASP A 182 -15.99 -12.25 -26.11
N TYR A 183 -16.76 -12.66 -25.10
CA TYR A 183 -17.83 -13.62 -25.26
C TYR A 183 -19.11 -12.90 -25.68
N LEU A 184 -20.07 -13.67 -26.20
CA LEU A 184 -21.37 -13.24 -26.76
C LEU A 184 -22.25 -12.39 -25.81
N ASP A 185 -21.76 -12.00 -24.62
CA ASP A 185 -22.50 -11.32 -23.56
C ASP A 185 -21.70 -10.27 -22.76
N LYS A 186 -20.57 -9.73 -23.27
CA LYS A 186 -19.84 -8.57 -22.68
C LYS A 186 -19.79 -8.52 -21.13
N ARG A 187 -19.54 -9.66 -20.48
CA ARG A 187 -19.60 -9.75 -19.01
C ARG A 187 -18.37 -9.09 -18.39
N GLN A 188 -18.60 -8.43 -17.27
CA GLN A 188 -17.52 -7.73 -16.57
C GLN A 188 -16.67 -8.72 -15.78
N THR A 189 -15.35 -8.58 -15.91
CA THR A 189 -14.37 -9.48 -15.30
C THR A 189 -13.63 -8.78 -14.16
N TYR A 190 -13.21 -9.55 -13.17
CA TYR A 190 -12.43 -9.11 -12.02
C TYR A 190 -10.95 -9.44 -12.20
N GLY A 191 -10.10 -8.59 -11.62
CA GLY A 191 -8.66 -8.81 -11.48
C GLY A 191 -8.12 -8.10 -10.25
N THR A 192 -6.89 -8.45 -9.85
CA THR A 192 -6.20 -7.84 -8.70
C THR A 192 -5.67 -6.44 -9.05
N THR A 193 -5.42 -5.63 -8.03
CA THR A 193 -4.88 -4.26 -8.15
C THR A 193 -3.47 -4.16 -7.60
N ASP A 194 -2.83 -3.00 -7.71
CA ASP A 194 -1.52 -2.73 -7.09
C ASP A 194 -1.57 -2.85 -5.55
N LYS A 195 -2.74 -2.58 -4.95
CA LYS A 195 -2.94 -2.80 -3.51
C LYS A 195 -2.79 -4.27 -3.14
N PHE A 196 -3.22 -5.20 -3.99
CA PHE A 196 -2.97 -6.63 -3.78
C PHE A 196 -1.47 -6.92 -3.76
N LEU A 197 -0.74 -6.47 -4.78
CA LEU A 197 0.71 -6.67 -4.88
C LEU A 197 1.41 -6.14 -3.62
N MET A 198 1.10 -4.91 -3.22
CA MET A 198 1.65 -4.26 -2.02
C MET A 198 1.32 -4.99 -0.74
N HIS A 199 0.10 -5.51 -0.60
CA HIS A 199 -0.29 -6.24 0.60
C HIS A 199 0.42 -7.58 0.74
N PHE A 200 0.69 -8.25 -0.37
CA PHE A 200 1.37 -9.56 -0.40
C PHE A 200 2.88 -9.46 -0.62
N GLY A 201 3.42 -8.24 -0.83
CA GLY A 201 4.86 -8.00 -1.00
C GLY A 201 5.44 -8.65 -2.25
N ILE A 202 4.67 -8.70 -3.34
CA ILE A 202 5.09 -9.30 -4.62
C ILE A 202 5.14 -8.25 -5.72
N ASN A 203 6.06 -8.40 -6.68
CA ASN A 203 6.20 -7.43 -7.77
C ASN A 203 5.23 -7.69 -8.91
N SER A 204 4.95 -8.96 -9.16
CA SER A 204 4.06 -9.38 -10.22
C SER A 204 3.23 -10.57 -9.80
N LEU A 205 2.22 -10.89 -10.60
CA LEU A 205 1.44 -12.11 -10.42
C LEU A 205 2.26 -13.37 -10.72
N ASP A 206 3.37 -13.24 -11.44
CA ASP A 206 4.27 -14.36 -11.74
C ASP A 206 5.11 -14.77 -10.53
N ASP A 207 5.23 -13.90 -9.52
CA ASP A 207 5.88 -14.20 -8.24
C ASP A 207 4.98 -15.02 -7.30
N LEU A 208 3.71 -15.25 -7.69
CA LEU A 208 2.82 -16.11 -6.92
C LEU A 208 3.33 -17.56 -6.95
N PRO A 209 3.32 -18.26 -5.81
CA PRO A 209 3.71 -19.67 -5.74
C PRO A 209 2.97 -20.50 -6.79
N LYS A 210 3.67 -21.34 -7.56
CA LYS A 210 2.97 -22.13 -8.58
C LYS A 210 2.00 -23.08 -7.88
N LEU A 211 0.83 -23.29 -8.48
CA LEU A 211 -0.20 -24.20 -7.94
C LEU A 211 0.31 -25.63 -7.69
N ARG A 212 1.39 -26.04 -8.37
CA ARG A 212 2.06 -27.33 -8.14
C ARG A 212 2.91 -27.34 -6.86
N GLU A 213 3.60 -26.24 -6.57
CA GLU A 213 4.49 -26.06 -5.41
C GLU A 213 3.71 -25.87 -4.10
N LEU A 214 2.47 -25.38 -4.18
CA LEU A 214 1.58 -25.26 -3.01
C LEU A 214 1.20 -26.61 -2.40
N LYS A 215 1.21 -27.70 -3.19
CA LYS A 215 0.95 -29.04 -2.64
C LYS A 215 2.08 -29.49 -1.71
N ASP A 216 3.31 -29.07 -1.97
CA ASP A 216 4.48 -29.48 -1.20
C ASP A 216 4.61 -28.68 0.11
N LEU A 217 4.11 -27.43 0.13
CA LEU A 217 4.08 -26.57 1.32
C LEU A 217 3.11 -27.05 2.42
N GLU A 218 2.09 -27.84 2.09
CA GLU A 218 1.17 -28.40 3.08
C GLU A 218 1.75 -29.62 3.82
N PHE A 219 2.82 -30.25 3.32
CA PHE A 219 3.41 -31.45 3.93
C PHE A 219 4.59 -31.18 4.89
N ASN A 220 5.11 -29.96 4.95
CA ASN A 220 6.26 -29.61 5.81
C ASN A 220 5.85 -28.90 7.11
N LYS A 221 4.59 -29.06 7.57
CA LYS A 221 4.15 -28.55 8.88
C LYS A 221 4.29 -29.54 10.02
N ASP A 222 4.74 -30.76 9.73
CA ASP A 222 4.94 -31.84 10.71
C ASP A 222 6.39 -32.37 10.66
N GLU A 223 7.39 -31.52 10.93
CA GLU A 223 8.72 -31.94 11.41
C GLU A 223 9.26 -30.99 12.49
#